data_AF-A0A383AXK5-F1
#
_entry.id   AF-A0A383AXK5-F1
#
_cell.length_a   1.000
_cell.length_b   1.000
_cell.length_c   1.000
_cell.angle_alpha   90.00
_cell.angle_beta   90.00
_cell.angle_gamma   90.00
#
_symmetry.space_group_name_H-M   'P 1'
#
loop_
_entity.id
_entity.type
_entity.pdbx_description
1 polymer ?
#
loop_
_entity_poly.entity_id
_entity_poly.type
_entity_poly.pdbx_seq_one_letter_code
_entity_poly.pdbx_strand_id
1 'polypeptide(L)'
;VLRLSFLIFLLLFLFTSFLKSDENSFFSGGDTTNVTNNKNSFSLVAKNLPEYLQVDFLVGDALFERIWEDSRRTSNTAKDGLGPLFNSQSCEGCHINDGRGHLPEDLYKDMDSISIVVHLGKNKNNSNKGYKNIPDEVYGSQISDFSVENILKEADINFEYDYSVEVFDNGMVYQLRKPKIFLSNLNYGDISEETEFSARVAQPLIGLGLIESISVEDIL
;
A
#
# COMPACT_ATOMS: atom_id res chain seq x y z
N VAL A 1 59.17 -0.88 10.15
CA VAL A 1 58.29 -1.58 11.12
C VAL A 1 56.93 -0.89 11.25
N LEU A 2 56.85 0.42 11.53
CA LEU A 2 55.59 1.16 11.70
C LEU A 2 54.61 1.11 10.50
N ARG A 3 55.10 1.17 9.26
CA ARG A 3 54.25 1.14 8.04
C ARG A 3 53.63 -0.21 7.73
N LEU A 4 54.25 -1.31 8.17
CA LEU A 4 53.72 -2.66 7.94
C LEU A 4 52.63 -3.02 8.95
N SER A 5 52.76 -2.59 10.21
CA SER A 5 51.69 -2.70 11.21
C SER A 5 50.44 -1.92 10.83
N PHE A 6 50.58 -0.73 10.23
CA PHE A 6 49.42 0.06 9.82
C PHE A 6 48.64 -0.59 8.66
N LEU A 7 49.37 -1.19 7.69
CA LEU A 7 48.75 -1.92 6.58
C LEU A 7 48.04 -3.19 7.05
N ILE A 8 48.62 -3.92 8.00
CA ILE A 8 48.02 -5.12 8.60
C ILE A 8 46.78 -4.75 9.42
N PHE A 9 46.82 -3.64 10.17
CA PHE A 9 45.67 -3.16 10.94
C PHE A 9 44.52 -2.71 10.03
N LEU A 10 44.84 -2.02 8.94
CA LEU A 10 43.85 -1.60 7.94
C LEU A 10 43.24 -2.81 7.20
N LEU A 11 44.05 -3.82 6.85
CA LEU A 11 43.55 -5.07 6.27
C LEU A 11 42.68 -5.87 7.24
N LEU A 12 43.06 -5.97 8.53
CA LEU A 12 42.24 -6.63 9.54
C LEU A 12 40.90 -5.91 9.76
N PHE A 13 40.92 -4.57 9.80
CA PHE A 13 39.72 -3.76 10.00
C PHE A 13 38.74 -3.86 8.82
N LEU A 14 39.27 -3.89 7.59
CA LEU A 14 38.49 -4.14 6.36
C LEU A 14 37.93 -5.57 6.29
N PHE A 15 38.66 -6.58 6.81
CA PHE A 15 38.16 -7.96 6.85
C PHE A 15 37.05 -8.15 7.89
N THR A 16 37.14 -7.49 9.06
CA THR A 16 36.10 -7.57 10.10
C THR A 16 34.81 -6.83 9.73
N SER A 17 34.89 -5.80 8.89
CA SER A 17 33.71 -5.04 8.45
C SER A 17 32.97 -5.70 7.28
N PHE A 18 33.61 -6.60 6.53
CA PHE A 18 32.97 -7.40 5.48
C PHE A 18 32.24 -8.66 5.99
N LEU A 19 32.57 -9.14 7.19
CA LEU A 19 32.04 -10.41 7.73
C LEU A 19 30.87 -10.25 8.71
N LYS A 20 30.48 -9.03 9.05
CA LYS A 20 29.26 -8.78 9.82
C LYS A 20 28.11 -8.43 8.90
N SER A 21 27.79 -9.31 7.95
CA SER A 21 26.39 -9.43 7.54
C SER A 21 25.66 -9.88 8.79
N ASP A 22 24.77 -9.06 9.34
CA ASP A 22 23.94 -9.47 10.47
C ASP A 22 23.27 -10.79 10.07
N GLU A 23 23.63 -11.89 10.74
CA GLU A 23 22.95 -13.19 10.55
C GLU A 23 21.43 -13.04 10.80
N ASN A 24 21.04 -12.01 11.57
CA ASN A 24 19.66 -11.59 11.81
C ASN A 24 18.98 -10.89 10.61
N SER A 25 19.71 -10.46 9.58
CA SER A 25 19.12 -9.80 8.40
C SER A 25 18.22 -10.72 7.58
N PHE A 26 18.30 -12.03 7.78
CA PHE A 26 17.40 -13.01 7.14
C PHE A 26 16.03 -13.09 7.82
N PHE A 27 15.90 -12.60 9.06
CA PHE A 27 14.66 -12.65 9.83
C PHE A 27 14.04 -11.26 9.96
N SER A 28 13.33 -10.82 8.91
CA SER A 28 12.71 -9.49 8.86
C SER A 28 11.70 -9.24 9.99
N GLY A 29 11.13 -10.29 10.59
CA GLY A 29 10.25 -10.22 11.77
C GLY A 29 10.88 -10.79 13.05
N GLY A 30 12.21 -10.99 13.09
CA GLY A 30 12.88 -11.70 14.19
C GLY A 30 12.28 -13.11 14.39
N ASP A 31 11.99 -13.48 15.63
CA ASP A 31 11.39 -14.78 15.99
C ASP A 31 9.99 -15.00 15.40
N THR A 32 9.32 -13.94 14.93
CA THR A 32 8.00 -14.04 14.27
C THR A 32 8.09 -14.32 12.77
N THR A 33 9.30 -14.39 12.22
CA THR A 33 9.52 -14.58 10.77
C THR A 33 9.02 -15.95 10.31
N ASN A 34 8.12 -15.93 9.32
CA ASN A 34 7.75 -17.12 8.57
C ASN A 34 8.68 -17.32 7.37
N VAL A 35 9.33 -18.48 7.29
CA VAL A 35 10.15 -18.86 6.15
C VAL A 35 9.25 -19.58 5.13
N THR A 36 8.73 -18.80 4.18
CA THR A 36 7.91 -19.28 3.06
C THR A 36 8.19 -18.39 1.85
N ASN A 37 8.15 -18.98 0.65
CA ASN A 37 8.44 -18.30 -0.61
C ASN A 37 7.29 -18.54 -1.60
N ASN A 38 6.09 -18.05 -1.25
CA ASN A 38 4.93 -18.09 -2.12
C ASN A 38 4.05 -16.85 -1.93
N LYS A 39 2.91 -16.77 -2.62
CA LYS A 39 2.01 -15.60 -2.54
C LYS A 39 1.43 -15.33 -1.15
N ASN A 40 1.41 -16.32 -0.26
CA ASN A 40 0.86 -16.20 1.10
C ASN A 40 1.95 -15.87 2.12
N SER A 41 3.11 -15.34 1.70
CA SER A 41 4.26 -15.18 2.60
C SER A 41 4.01 -14.25 3.78
N PHE A 42 3.02 -13.37 3.64
CA PHE A 42 2.64 -12.35 4.62
C PHE A 42 1.34 -12.67 5.37
N SER A 43 0.62 -13.71 4.93
CA SER A 43 -0.68 -14.14 5.49
C SER A 43 -0.56 -15.27 6.51
N LEU A 44 0.67 -15.66 6.87
CA LEU A 44 0.90 -16.74 7.83
C LEU A 44 0.97 -16.21 9.26
N VAL A 45 0.27 -16.90 10.16
CA VAL A 45 0.39 -16.74 11.61
C VAL A 45 1.86 -16.86 12.04
N ALA A 46 2.33 -15.98 12.93
CA ALA A 46 3.65 -16.13 13.53
C ALA A 46 3.76 -17.45 14.31
N LYS A 47 4.81 -18.24 14.08
CA LYS A 47 4.95 -19.60 14.65
C LYS A 47 5.00 -19.65 16.19
N ASN A 48 5.43 -18.56 16.80
CA ASN A 48 5.54 -18.39 18.25
C ASN A 48 4.31 -17.69 18.87
N LEU A 49 3.24 -17.47 18.10
CA LEU A 49 2.02 -16.85 18.60
C LEU A 49 1.29 -17.79 19.59
N PRO A 50 0.94 -17.33 20.81
CA PRO A 50 0.14 -18.12 21.74
C PRO A 50 -1.17 -18.60 21.14
N GLU A 51 -1.61 -19.82 21.48
CA GLU A 51 -2.79 -20.47 20.88
C GLU A 51 -4.05 -19.61 20.93
N TYR A 52 -4.29 -18.88 22.03
CA TYR A 52 -5.46 -18.00 22.16
C TYR A 52 -5.44 -16.84 21.15
N LEU A 53 -4.26 -16.31 20.79
CA LEU A 53 -4.11 -15.27 19.76
C LEU A 53 -4.13 -15.83 18.33
N GLN A 54 -3.86 -17.13 18.15
CA GLN A 54 -3.98 -17.75 16.82
C GLN A 54 -5.43 -17.77 16.35
N VAL A 55 -6.38 -18.00 17.27
CA VAL A 55 -7.81 -17.90 16.97
C VAL A 55 -8.17 -16.48 16.56
N ASP A 56 -7.72 -15.46 17.32
CA ASP A 56 -7.97 -14.06 17.01
C ASP A 56 -7.38 -13.66 15.65
N PHE A 57 -6.16 -14.12 15.34
CA PHE A 57 -5.55 -13.92 14.02
C PHE A 57 -6.43 -14.51 12.92
N LEU A 58 -6.84 -15.77 13.03
CA LEU A 58 -7.63 -16.45 11.98
C LEU A 58 -9.02 -15.82 11.80
N VAL A 59 -9.64 -15.34 12.88
CA VAL A 59 -10.91 -14.59 12.79
C VAL A 59 -10.69 -13.24 12.11
N GLY A 60 -9.62 -12.52 12.46
CA GLY A 60 -9.25 -11.26 11.84
C GLY A 60 -8.95 -11.39 10.35
N ASP A 61 -8.15 -12.40 9.98
CA ASP A 61 -7.83 -12.77 8.61
C ASP A 61 -9.09 -13.09 7.80
N ALA A 62 -9.98 -13.92 8.35
CA ALA A 62 -11.28 -14.20 7.73
C ALA A 62 -12.21 -12.97 7.63
N LEU A 63 -12.04 -11.95 8.47
CA LEU A 63 -12.70 -10.64 8.33
C LEU A 63 -12.08 -9.77 7.25
N PHE A 64 -10.75 -9.84 7.13
CA PHE A 64 -9.96 -9.10 6.16
C PHE A 64 -10.21 -9.54 4.71
N GLU A 65 -10.29 -10.85 4.50
CA GLU A 65 -10.59 -11.50 3.21
C GLU A 65 -12.08 -11.45 2.84
N ARG A 66 -12.96 -11.11 3.79
CA ARG A 66 -14.41 -11.16 3.56
C ARG A 66 -14.83 -10.18 2.47
N ILE A 67 -15.42 -10.76 1.42
CA ILE A 67 -16.13 -10.01 0.38
C ILE A 67 -17.48 -9.55 0.95
N TRP A 68 -17.64 -8.24 1.06
CA TRP A 68 -18.89 -7.57 1.41
C TRP A 68 -19.82 -7.48 0.20
N GLU A 69 -21.11 -7.66 0.44
CA GLU A 69 -22.16 -7.80 -0.57
C GLU A 69 -23.19 -6.66 -0.44
N ASP A 70 -23.80 -6.28 -1.56
CA ASP A 70 -24.92 -5.31 -1.57
C ASP A 70 -26.09 -5.87 -0.75
N SER A 71 -26.40 -5.22 0.37
CA SER A 71 -27.44 -5.64 1.32
C SER A 71 -28.85 -5.71 0.69
N ARG A 72 -29.07 -5.03 -0.45
CA ARG A 72 -30.35 -5.10 -1.19
C ARG A 72 -30.50 -6.39 -1.99
N ARG A 73 -29.40 -7.11 -2.22
CA ARG A 73 -29.33 -8.30 -3.09
C ARG A 73 -28.98 -9.58 -2.33
N THR A 74 -28.34 -9.47 -1.18
CA THR A 74 -27.97 -10.62 -0.35
C THR A 74 -28.94 -10.82 0.82
N SER A 75 -29.17 -12.07 1.19
CA SER A 75 -29.80 -12.45 2.47
C SER A 75 -28.77 -12.91 3.51
N ASN A 76 -27.48 -12.89 3.16
CA ASN A 76 -26.40 -13.29 4.05
C ASN A 76 -25.98 -12.12 4.94
N THR A 77 -26.57 -12.07 6.14
CA THR A 77 -26.28 -11.02 7.13
C THR A 77 -24.84 -11.03 7.66
N ALA A 78 -24.05 -12.07 7.37
CA ALA A 78 -22.64 -12.12 7.74
C ALA A 78 -21.72 -11.46 6.69
N LYS A 79 -22.28 -11.04 5.54
CA LYS A 79 -21.56 -10.38 4.44
C LYS A 79 -22.27 -9.13 3.92
N ASP A 80 -23.39 -8.72 4.51
CA ASP A 80 -24.07 -7.48 4.12
C ASP A 80 -23.29 -6.25 4.60
N GLY A 81 -23.62 -5.08 4.05
CA GLY A 81 -23.03 -3.80 4.47
C GLY A 81 -22.14 -3.11 3.43
N LEU A 82 -22.04 -3.64 2.20
CA LEU A 82 -21.37 -2.92 1.12
C LEU A 82 -22.18 -1.67 0.75
N GLY A 83 -21.50 -0.51 0.79
CA GLY A 83 -22.08 0.77 0.37
C GLY A 83 -22.37 0.83 -1.15
N PRO A 84 -23.16 1.81 -1.61
CA PRO A 84 -23.53 1.91 -3.03
C PRO A 84 -22.37 2.28 -3.96
N LEU A 85 -21.35 2.97 -3.42
CA LEU A 85 -20.11 3.37 -4.08
C LEU A 85 -18.94 2.87 -3.23
N PHE A 86 -17.92 2.30 -3.86
CA PHE A 86 -16.78 1.70 -3.16
C PHE A 86 -15.54 1.62 -4.07
N ASN A 87 -14.37 1.37 -3.48
CA ASN A 87 -13.12 1.08 -4.21
C ASN A 87 -12.74 -0.41 -4.21
N SER A 88 -13.19 -1.17 -3.20
CA SER A 88 -13.00 -2.62 -3.11
C SER A 88 -14.12 -3.24 -2.25
N GLN A 89 -14.40 -4.53 -2.46
CA GLN A 89 -15.38 -5.29 -1.69
C GLN A 89 -14.77 -6.01 -0.47
N SER A 90 -13.44 -6.08 -0.36
CA SER A 90 -12.73 -6.63 0.79
C SER A 90 -11.47 -5.82 1.09
N CYS A 91 -10.95 -5.96 2.30
CA CYS A 91 -9.69 -5.30 2.65
C CYS A 91 -8.52 -5.93 1.87
N GLU A 92 -8.53 -7.26 1.73
CA GLU A 92 -7.57 -8.02 0.92
C GLU A 92 -7.55 -7.59 -0.54
N GLY A 93 -8.70 -7.18 -1.10
CA GLY A 93 -8.78 -6.72 -2.49
C GLY A 93 -7.82 -5.56 -2.79
N CYS A 94 -7.57 -4.68 -1.82
CA CYS A 94 -6.52 -3.67 -1.93
C CYS A 94 -5.17 -4.17 -1.40
N HIS A 95 -5.16 -4.88 -0.28
CA HIS A 95 -3.98 -5.36 0.44
C HIS A 95 -3.70 -6.83 0.11
N ILE A 96 -3.25 -7.07 -1.12
CA ILE A 96 -3.16 -8.40 -1.75
C ILE A 96 -2.31 -9.37 -0.90
N ASN A 97 -2.94 -10.42 -0.33
CA ASN A 97 -2.32 -11.37 0.61
C ASN A 97 -1.48 -10.66 1.69
N ASP A 98 -2.04 -9.62 2.32
CA ASP A 98 -1.39 -8.74 3.32
C ASP A 98 -0.17 -7.96 2.82
N GLY A 99 0.10 -8.07 1.53
CA GLY A 99 1.19 -7.43 0.83
C GLY A 99 0.84 -6.05 0.33
N ARG A 100 1.80 -5.49 -0.41
CA ARG A 100 1.66 -4.19 -1.05
C ARG A 100 0.81 -4.35 -2.31
N GLY A 101 -0.11 -3.41 -2.52
CA GLY A 101 -0.81 -3.27 -3.79
C GLY A 101 0.13 -2.95 -4.95
N HIS A 102 -0.44 -2.87 -6.15
CA HIS A 102 0.29 -2.46 -7.35
C HIS A 102 -0.45 -1.37 -8.12
N LEU A 103 0.25 -0.77 -9.08
CA LEU A 103 -0.40 0.04 -10.12
C LEU A 103 -0.83 -0.87 -11.28
N PRO A 104 -1.82 -0.50 -12.10
CA PRO A 104 -2.07 -1.15 -13.38
C PRO A 104 -0.77 -1.22 -14.19
N GLU A 105 -0.45 -2.39 -14.74
CA GLU A 105 0.70 -2.55 -15.63
C GLU A 105 0.35 -2.13 -17.05
N ASP A 106 1.26 -1.43 -17.73
CA ASP A 106 1.07 -0.97 -19.12
C ASP A 106 0.76 -2.12 -20.10
N LEU A 107 1.28 -3.32 -19.80
CA LEU A 107 1.08 -4.53 -20.60
C LEU A 107 -0.24 -5.24 -20.29
N TYR A 108 -0.88 -4.90 -19.17
CA TYR A 108 -2.13 -5.49 -18.69
C TYR A 108 -3.10 -4.38 -18.30
N LYS A 109 -3.51 -3.57 -19.30
CA LYS A 109 -4.52 -2.51 -19.13
C LYS A 109 -5.87 -3.02 -18.62
N ASP A 110 -6.11 -4.33 -18.73
CA ASP A 110 -7.30 -5.01 -18.23
C ASP A 110 -7.18 -5.43 -16.74
N MET A 111 -6.02 -5.23 -16.10
CA MET A 111 -5.89 -5.40 -14.65
C MET A 111 -6.52 -4.22 -13.92
N ASP A 112 -7.25 -4.55 -12.88
CA ASP A 112 -8.05 -3.64 -12.07
C ASP A 112 -7.19 -2.72 -11.20
N SER A 113 -7.57 -1.44 -11.14
CA SER A 113 -6.97 -0.42 -10.27
C SER A 113 -7.33 -0.58 -8.79
N ILE A 114 -7.82 -1.77 -8.40
CA ILE A 114 -8.48 -2.02 -7.10
C ILE A 114 -7.59 -1.71 -5.89
N SER A 115 -6.27 -1.89 -6.02
CA SER A 115 -5.31 -1.58 -4.94
C SER A 115 -4.85 -0.11 -4.88
N ILE A 116 -5.51 0.79 -5.62
CA ILE A 116 -5.23 2.22 -5.60
C ILE A 116 -6.47 2.98 -5.13
N VAL A 117 -6.24 3.95 -4.25
CA VAL A 117 -7.20 5.03 -3.99
C VAL A 117 -6.69 6.33 -4.57
N VAL A 118 -7.56 7.08 -5.25
CA VAL A 118 -7.24 8.42 -5.76
C VAL A 118 -7.91 9.46 -4.88
N HIS A 119 -7.09 10.15 -4.10
CA HIS A 119 -7.52 11.30 -3.32
C HIS A 119 -7.62 12.54 -4.19
N LEU A 120 -8.64 13.35 -3.91
CA LEU A 120 -8.89 14.63 -4.53
C LEU A 120 -8.54 15.75 -3.55
N GLY A 121 -8.02 16.84 -4.08
CA GLY A 121 -7.66 17.98 -3.26
C GLY A 121 -7.42 19.24 -4.07
N LYS A 122 -7.81 20.39 -3.53
CA LYS A 122 -7.46 21.69 -4.11
C LYS A 122 -6.41 22.38 -3.25
N ASN A 123 -5.33 22.82 -3.88
CA ASN A 123 -4.36 23.65 -3.19
C ASN A 123 -4.98 25.00 -2.88
N LYS A 124 -4.88 25.41 -1.61
CA LYS A 124 -5.37 26.72 -1.21
C LYS A 124 -4.22 27.71 -1.20
N ASN A 125 -4.19 28.58 -2.19
CA ASN A 125 -3.27 29.72 -2.17
C ASN A 125 -3.52 30.69 -1.01
N ASN A 126 -4.64 30.59 -0.25
CA ASN A 126 -4.97 31.48 0.86
C ASN A 126 -6.02 30.92 1.86
N SER A 127 -5.67 30.19 2.93
CA SER A 127 -6.50 30.33 4.15
C SER A 127 -5.90 30.04 5.50
N ASN A 128 -6.16 31.03 6.34
CA ASN A 128 -6.17 31.09 7.79
C ASN A 128 -7.28 30.23 8.45
N LYS A 129 -7.64 29.04 7.93
CA LYS A 129 -8.75 28.22 8.47
C LYS A 129 -8.39 26.79 8.90
N GLY A 130 -7.11 26.42 8.96
CA GLY A 130 -6.67 25.14 9.53
C GLY A 130 -6.93 23.87 8.72
N TYR A 131 -7.74 23.93 7.65
CA TYR A 131 -7.91 22.80 6.71
C TYR A 131 -6.74 22.73 5.73
N LYS A 132 -6.02 21.59 5.71
CA LYS A 132 -4.85 21.36 4.84
C LYS A 132 -5.23 20.91 3.41
N ASN A 133 -6.40 20.31 3.22
CA ASN A 133 -6.88 19.87 1.92
C ASN A 133 -8.38 20.22 1.76
N ILE A 134 -8.76 20.81 0.63
CA ILE A 134 -10.17 21.12 0.30
C ILE A 134 -10.66 20.06 -0.69
N PRO A 135 -11.77 19.36 -0.40
CA PRO A 135 -12.34 18.39 -1.33
C PRO A 135 -12.90 19.05 -2.59
N ASP A 136 -13.06 18.27 -3.66
CA ASP A 136 -13.85 18.63 -4.83
C ASP A 136 -15.33 18.80 -4.45
N GLU A 137 -16.04 19.75 -5.08
CA GLU A 137 -17.44 20.05 -4.74
C GLU A 137 -18.41 18.94 -5.15
N VAL A 138 -18.07 18.15 -6.17
CA VAL A 138 -18.93 17.10 -6.73
C VAL A 138 -18.50 15.73 -6.19
N TYR A 139 -17.19 15.46 -6.24
CA TYR A 139 -16.63 14.13 -5.95
C TYR A 139 -15.99 14.02 -4.56
N GLY A 140 -16.04 15.08 -3.75
CA GLY A 140 -15.50 15.06 -2.41
C GLY A 140 -13.98 14.88 -2.37
N SER A 141 -13.47 14.07 -1.45
CA SER A 141 -12.03 13.91 -1.20
C SER A 141 -11.40 12.66 -1.81
N GLN A 142 -12.19 11.77 -2.41
CA GLN A 142 -11.73 10.49 -2.95
C GLN A 142 -12.73 9.99 -3.99
N ILE A 143 -12.23 9.42 -5.08
CA ILE A 143 -13.05 8.76 -6.10
C ILE A 143 -13.34 7.32 -5.73
N SER A 144 -14.60 6.90 -5.90
CA SER A 144 -15.09 5.53 -5.86
C SER A 144 -15.16 4.93 -7.26
N ASP A 145 -14.30 3.96 -7.56
CA ASP A 145 -14.16 3.35 -8.89
C ASP A 145 -15.22 2.28 -9.19
N PHE A 146 -15.98 1.86 -8.18
CA PHE A 146 -17.01 0.85 -8.33
C PHE A 146 -18.32 1.28 -7.69
N SER A 147 -19.39 0.66 -8.16
CA SER A 147 -20.73 0.82 -7.65
C SER A 147 -21.46 -0.51 -7.64
N VAL A 148 -22.53 -0.55 -6.85
CA VAL A 148 -23.51 -1.63 -6.91
C VAL A 148 -24.39 -1.52 -8.15
N GLU A 149 -25.13 -2.59 -8.46
CA GLU A 149 -26.05 -2.61 -9.59
C GLU A 149 -27.10 -1.49 -9.51
N ASN A 150 -27.38 -0.87 -10.66
CA ASN A 150 -28.30 0.26 -10.85
C ASN A 150 -27.87 1.58 -10.17
N ILE A 151 -26.62 1.68 -9.71
CA ILE A 151 -25.97 2.93 -9.32
C ILE A 151 -24.81 3.15 -10.29
N LEU A 152 -24.69 4.36 -10.83
CA LEU A 152 -23.53 4.71 -11.65
C LEU A 152 -22.31 4.90 -10.74
N LYS A 153 -21.16 4.36 -11.11
CA LYS A 153 -19.91 4.67 -10.40
C LYS A 153 -19.52 6.13 -10.61
N GLU A 154 -18.60 6.66 -9.80
CA GLU A 154 -18.27 8.09 -9.89
C GLU A 154 -17.57 8.45 -11.19
N ALA A 155 -16.55 7.69 -11.54
CA ALA A 155 -15.75 7.86 -12.75
C ALA A 155 -14.96 6.58 -13.07
N ASP A 156 -14.35 6.53 -14.24
CA ASP A 156 -13.22 5.64 -14.51
C ASP A 156 -11.91 6.34 -14.14
N ILE A 157 -11.04 5.64 -13.42
CA ILE A 157 -9.68 6.10 -13.10
C ILE A 157 -8.71 5.60 -14.17
N ASN A 158 -7.98 6.51 -14.80
CA ASN A 158 -7.02 6.19 -15.84
C ASN A 158 -5.61 6.65 -15.47
N PHE A 159 -4.62 5.89 -15.95
CA PHE A 159 -3.20 6.17 -15.78
C PHE A 159 -2.51 6.26 -17.13
N GLU A 160 -1.75 7.32 -17.31
CA GLU A 160 -0.73 7.47 -18.34
C GLU A 160 0.63 7.62 -17.68
N TYR A 161 1.72 7.34 -18.40
CA TYR A 161 3.07 7.46 -17.87
C TYR A 161 3.96 8.28 -18.81
N ASP A 162 4.64 9.27 -18.25
CA ASP A 162 5.80 9.89 -18.88
C ASP A 162 7.05 9.10 -18.52
N TYR A 163 7.87 8.81 -19.52
CA TYR A 163 9.11 8.07 -19.36
C TYR A 163 10.33 8.98 -19.55
N SER A 164 11.31 8.90 -18.66
CA SER A 164 12.62 9.52 -18.84
C SER A 164 13.74 8.50 -18.59
N VAL A 165 14.83 8.63 -19.33
CA VAL A 165 16.02 7.80 -19.15
C VAL A 165 17.05 8.62 -18.42
N GLU A 166 17.54 8.09 -17.32
CA GLU A 166 18.54 8.70 -16.47
C GLU A 166 19.75 7.77 -16.32
N VAL A 167 20.87 8.34 -15.89
CA VAL A 167 22.12 7.59 -15.71
C VAL A 167 22.66 7.88 -14.31
N PHE A 168 22.90 6.82 -13.54
CA PHE A 168 23.56 6.94 -12.24
C PHE A 168 25.03 7.29 -12.43
N ASP A 169 25.67 7.86 -11.40
CA ASP A 169 27.09 8.23 -11.43
C ASP A 169 28.04 7.06 -11.77
N ASN A 170 27.60 5.82 -11.55
CA ASN A 170 28.33 4.60 -11.90
C ASN A 170 28.13 4.13 -13.36
N GLY A 171 27.41 4.90 -14.18
CA GLY A 171 27.10 4.59 -15.57
C GLY A 171 25.92 3.66 -15.78
N MET A 172 25.23 3.21 -14.72
CA MET A 172 24.00 2.42 -14.87
C MET A 172 22.87 3.26 -15.43
N VAL A 173 22.29 2.81 -16.53
CA VAL A 173 21.13 3.43 -17.17
C VAL A 173 19.85 2.87 -16.56
N TYR A 174 18.92 3.74 -16.21
CA TYR A 174 17.60 3.37 -15.70
C TYR A 174 16.50 4.22 -16.34
N GLN A 175 15.29 3.68 -16.37
CA GLN A 175 14.11 4.39 -16.87
C GLN A 175 13.23 4.78 -15.69
N LEU A 176 12.98 6.07 -15.53
CA LEU A 176 11.97 6.59 -14.63
C LEU A 176 10.62 6.63 -15.34
N ARG A 177 9.55 6.36 -14.58
CA ARG A 177 8.17 6.55 -15.01
C ARG A 177 7.47 7.50 -14.05
N LYS A 178 6.75 8.47 -14.59
CA LYS A 178 5.94 9.42 -13.82
C LYS A 178 4.46 9.22 -14.17
N PRO A 179 3.61 8.81 -13.22
CA PRO A 179 2.18 8.63 -13.49
C PRO A 179 1.49 9.97 -13.69
N LYS A 180 0.59 10.01 -14.67
CA LYS A 180 -0.43 11.02 -14.95
C LYS A 180 -1.78 10.39 -14.72
N ILE A 181 -2.56 10.98 -13.82
CA ILE A 181 -3.88 10.47 -13.44
C ILE A 181 -4.92 11.38 -14.10
N PHE A 182 -5.95 10.77 -14.67
CA PHE A 182 -7.12 11.51 -15.14
C PHE A 182 -8.38 10.65 -14.98
N LEU A 183 -9.52 11.33 -14.91
CA LEU A 183 -10.82 10.68 -14.82
C LEU A 183 -11.55 10.76 -16.16
N SER A 184 -12.25 9.69 -16.51
CA SER A 184 -13.18 9.67 -17.65
C SER A 184 -14.57 9.20 -17.20
N ASN A 185 -15.59 9.40 -18.04
CA ASN A 185 -16.96 8.94 -17.78
C ASN A 185 -17.50 9.39 -16.40
N LEU A 186 -17.31 10.68 -16.11
CA LEU A 186 -17.81 11.36 -14.92
C LEU A 186 -19.35 11.31 -14.87
N ASN A 187 -19.93 10.57 -13.92
CA ASN A 187 -21.39 10.34 -13.88
C ASN A 187 -22.16 11.36 -13.03
N TYR A 188 -21.48 12.22 -12.27
CA TYR A 188 -22.11 13.15 -11.31
C TYR A 188 -21.89 14.63 -11.65
N GLY A 189 -21.34 14.92 -12.83
CA GLY A 189 -21.03 16.27 -13.31
C GLY A 189 -19.54 16.49 -13.51
N ASP A 190 -19.19 17.70 -13.92
CA ASP A 190 -17.79 18.06 -14.20
C ASP A 190 -16.98 18.15 -12.91
N ILE A 191 -15.75 17.65 -12.97
CA ILE A 191 -14.75 17.85 -11.91
C ILE A 191 -14.11 19.23 -12.07
N SER A 192 -13.77 19.89 -10.96
CA SER A 192 -13.13 21.20 -11.02
C SER A 192 -11.72 21.14 -11.64
N GLU A 193 -11.38 22.09 -12.50
CA GLU A 193 -10.03 22.23 -13.07
C GLU A 193 -8.94 22.51 -12.02
N GLU A 194 -9.34 22.98 -10.83
CA GLU A 194 -8.43 23.22 -9.70
C GLU A 194 -8.19 21.96 -8.85
N THR A 195 -8.90 20.85 -9.14
CA THR A 195 -8.75 19.60 -8.40
C THR A 195 -7.48 18.87 -8.82
N GLU A 196 -6.61 18.65 -7.85
CA GLU A 196 -5.40 17.84 -7.95
C GLU A 196 -5.66 16.40 -7.49
N PHE A 197 -4.92 15.46 -8.05
CA PHE A 197 -5.04 14.02 -7.78
C PHE A 197 -3.82 13.48 -7.04
N SER A 198 -4.07 12.63 -6.05
CA SER A 198 -3.03 11.88 -5.34
C SER A 198 -3.38 10.40 -5.29
N ALA A 199 -2.72 9.59 -6.13
CA ALA A 199 -2.84 8.14 -6.07
C ALA A 199 -2.07 7.57 -4.87
N ARG A 200 -2.70 6.67 -4.13
CA ARG A 200 -2.10 5.94 -3.02
C ARG A 200 -2.29 4.46 -3.23
N VAL A 201 -1.17 3.75 -3.32
CA VAL A 201 -1.14 2.29 -3.40
C VAL A 201 -1.29 1.73 -1.98
N ALA A 202 -2.13 0.72 -1.83
CA ALA A 202 -2.30 -0.01 -0.58
C ALA A 202 -0.96 -0.48 -0.02
N GLN A 203 -0.72 -0.20 1.26
CA GLN A 203 0.50 -0.55 1.96
C GLN A 203 0.45 -2.00 2.44
N PRO A 204 1.60 -2.69 2.57
CA PRO A 204 1.60 -4.00 3.21
C PRO A 204 1.20 -3.88 4.69
N LEU A 205 0.56 -4.92 5.23
CA LEU A 205 0.09 -4.96 6.62
C LEU A 205 1.03 -5.71 7.57
N ILE A 206 2.08 -6.32 7.03
CA ILE A 206 3.07 -7.03 7.84
C ILE A 206 3.69 -6.14 8.91
N GLY A 207 3.82 -6.69 10.12
CA GLY A 207 4.48 -6.03 11.23
C GLY A 207 3.65 -4.97 11.97
N LEU A 208 2.38 -4.71 11.58
CA LEU A 208 1.52 -3.79 12.33
C LEU A 208 1.36 -4.19 13.80
N GLY A 209 1.17 -5.49 14.08
CA GLY A 209 1.12 -5.98 15.46
C GLY A 209 2.43 -5.78 16.24
N LEU A 210 3.59 -5.74 15.55
CA LEU A 210 4.87 -5.41 16.19
C LEU A 210 4.93 -3.92 16.55
N ILE A 211 4.40 -3.05 15.69
CA ILE A 211 4.30 -1.61 15.97
C ILE A 211 3.34 -1.37 17.15
N GLU A 212 2.20 -2.06 17.20
CA GLU A 212 1.25 -1.97 18.32
C GLU A 212 1.82 -2.50 19.64
N SER A 213 2.83 -3.38 19.58
CA SER A 213 3.51 -3.90 20.77
C SER A 213 4.53 -2.94 21.39
N ILE A 214 4.84 -1.83 20.70
CA ILE A 214 5.75 -0.79 21.22
C ILE A 214 5.08 -0.10 22.40
N SER A 215 5.77 -0.03 23.54
CA SER A 215 5.23 0.62 24.75
C SER A 215 5.04 2.12 24.52
N VAL A 216 4.06 2.72 25.20
CA VAL A 216 3.81 4.17 25.07
C VAL A 216 5.03 4.97 25.55
N GLU A 217 5.75 4.47 26.55
CA GLU A 217 6.98 5.06 27.06
C GLU A 217 8.12 5.08 26.03
N ASP A 218 8.08 4.19 25.03
CA ASP A 218 9.05 4.15 23.92
C ASP A 218 8.61 5.04 22.72
N ILE A 219 7.37 5.57 22.71
CA ILE A 219 6.77 6.31 21.58
C ILE A 219 7.05 7.83 21.60
N LEU A 220 7.76 8.34 22.61
CA LEU A 220 8.25 9.73 22.88
C LEU A 220 7.72 10.32 24.20
#